data_AF-A0A9P0M8P4-F1
#
_entry.id   AF-A0A9P0M8P4-F1
#
_cell.length_a   1.000
_cell.length_b   1.000
_cell.length_c   1.000
_cell.angle_alpha   90.00
_cell.angle_beta   90.00
_cell.angle_gamma   90.00
#
_symmetry.space_group_name_H-M   'P 1'
#
loop_
_entity.id
_entity.type
_entity.pdbx_description
1 polymer ?
#
loop_
_entity_poly.entity_id
_entity_poly.type
_entity_poly.pdbx_seq_one_letter_code
_entity_poly.pdbx_strand_id
1 'polypeptide(L)'
;MCILDWQASVVRSPVYDLAYFLYSTCSTILDRVDELLREYHDSFSDFIRQLGSSPELFTFEDLQRHWKKYSVVGVTFLPFLLKLILIDENDAPDFGNLKEGEDVGELMNVVPMSDKKQYFERAKAAFAHHAETCMD
;
A
#
# COMPACT_ATOMS: atom_id res chain seq x y z
N MET A 1 -11.25 -12.58 9.11
CA MET A 1 -11.08 -11.25 8.48
C MET A 1 -11.73 -11.30 7.11
N CYS A 2 -12.43 -10.25 6.68
CA CYS A 2 -13.07 -10.16 5.36
C CYS A 2 -12.58 -8.88 4.68
N ILE A 3 -12.20 -8.96 3.40
CA ILE A 3 -11.84 -7.80 2.58
C ILE A 3 -13.10 -7.32 1.86
N LEU A 4 -13.39 -6.03 1.98
CA LEU A 4 -14.57 -5.37 1.40
C LEU A 4 -14.12 -4.32 0.36
N ASP A 5 -15.10 -3.67 -0.28
CA ASP A 5 -14.88 -2.49 -1.13
C ASP A 5 -13.94 -2.71 -2.34
N TRP A 6 -14.40 -3.56 -3.28
CA TRP A 6 -13.67 -3.99 -4.47
C TRP A 6 -13.69 -3.00 -5.64
N GLN A 7 -14.22 -1.79 -5.47
CA GLN A 7 -14.39 -0.81 -6.56
C GLN A 7 -13.08 -0.35 -7.22
N ALA A 8 -11.93 -0.55 -6.55
CA ALA A 8 -10.60 -0.24 -7.06
C ALA A 8 -9.76 -1.49 -7.39
N SER A 9 -10.34 -2.69 -7.30
CA SER A 9 -9.59 -3.93 -7.49
C SER A 9 -9.26 -4.18 -8.96
N VAL A 10 -7.99 -4.52 -9.24
CA VAL A 10 -7.48 -4.74 -10.59
C VAL A 10 -6.43 -5.84 -10.58
N VAL A 11 -6.33 -6.60 -11.68
CA VAL A 11 -5.29 -7.62 -11.85
C VAL A 11 -3.94 -6.95 -12.10
N ARG A 12 -3.03 -7.02 -11.12
CA ARG A 12 -1.65 -6.51 -11.18
C ARG A 12 -0.69 -7.35 -10.34
N SER A 13 0.57 -6.93 -10.29
CA SER A 13 1.55 -7.48 -9.34
C SER A 13 1.03 -7.34 -7.90
N PRO A 14 1.20 -8.36 -7.02
CA PRO A 14 0.78 -8.28 -5.62
C PRO A 14 1.47 -7.14 -4.85
N VAL A 15 2.61 -6.65 -5.35
CA VAL A 15 3.34 -5.52 -4.78
C VAL A 15 2.53 -4.24 -4.73
N TYR A 16 1.55 -4.06 -5.62
CA TYR A 16 0.68 -2.87 -5.56
C TYR A 16 -0.07 -2.82 -4.22
N ASP A 17 -0.70 -3.93 -3.84
CA ASP A 17 -1.46 -4.04 -2.58
C ASP A 17 -0.51 -4.04 -1.38
N LEU A 18 0.61 -4.77 -1.47
CA LEU A 18 1.59 -4.86 -0.38
C LEU A 18 2.25 -3.51 -0.09
N ALA A 19 2.71 -2.79 -1.11
CA ALA A 19 3.37 -1.50 -0.93
C ALA A 19 2.37 -0.46 -0.38
N TYR A 20 1.15 -0.45 -0.91
CA TYR A 20 0.09 0.40 -0.40
C TYR A 20 -0.17 0.12 1.09
N PHE A 21 -0.40 -1.14 1.46
CA PHE A 21 -0.71 -1.53 2.83
C PHE A 21 0.46 -1.28 3.80
N LEU A 22 1.66 -1.77 3.47
CA LEU A 22 2.82 -1.67 4.35
C LEU A 22 3.25 -0.21 4.55
N TYR A 23 3.36 0.60 3.50
CA TYR A 23 3.73 2.01 3.69
C TYR A 23 2.66 2.83 4.42
N SER A 24 1.38 2.52 4.22
CA SER A 24 0.28 3.26 4.85
C SER A 24 -0.07 2.81 6.26
N THR A 25 0.52 1.73 6.79
CA THR A 25 0.21 1.21 8.13
C THR A 25 1.45 0.99 9.00
N CYS A 26 2.60 0.64 8.41
CA CYS A 26 3.74 0.07 9.12
C CYS A 26 4.88 1.06 9.37
N SER A 27 4.60 2.34 9.70
CA SER A 27 5.66 3.36 9.86
C SER A 27 6.72 3.02 10.92
N THR A 28 6.43 2.12 11.86
CA THR A 28 7.34 1.69 12.93
C THR A 28 7.99 0.32 12.69
N ILE A 29 7.62 -0.40 11.62
CA ILE A 29 8.13 -1.75 11.33
C ILE A 29 8.64 -1.87 9.88
N LEU A 30 9.02 -0.75 9.27
CA LEU A 30 9.56 -0.73 7.90
C LEU A 30 10.86 -1.54 7.77
N ASP A 31 11.62 -1.68 8.86
CA ASP A 31 12.79 -2.56 8.96
C ASP A 31 12.45 -4.05 8.80
N ARG A 32 11.18 -4.43 9.00
CA ARG A 32 10.68 -5.80 8.86
C ARG A 32 9.99 -6.08 7.52
N VAL A 33 10.10 -5.18 6.54
CA VAL A 33 9.43 -5.36 5.24
C VAL A 33 9.85 -6.66 4.54
N ASP A 34 11.13 -7.03 4.50
CA ASP A 34 11.56 -8.30 3.85
C ASP A 34 10.96 -9.53 4.55
N GLU A 35 10.87 -9.51 5.89
CA GLU A 35 10.23 -10.56 6.67
C GLU A 35 8.74 -10.67 6.30
N LEU A 36 8.02 -9.55 6.25
CA LEU A 36 6.59 -9.53 5.89
C LEU A 36 6.35 -9.96 4.43
N LEU A 37 7.26 -9.60 3.52
CA LEU A 37 7.19 -10.08 2.13
C LEU A 37 7.39 -11.59 2.05
N ARG A 38 8.24 -12.15 2.90
CA ARG A 38 8.49 -13.59 2.95
C ARG A 38 7.28 -14.34 3.49
N GLU A 39 6.70 -13.87 4.59
CA GLU A 39 5.46 -14.44 5.16
C GLU A 39 4.30 -14.40 4.15
N TYR A 40 4.18 -13.29 3.40
CA TYR A 40 3.21 -13.21 2.31
C TYR A 40 3.51 -14.23 1.20
N HIS A 41 4.76 -14.35 0.77
CA HIS A 41 5.15 -15.26 -0.30
C HIS A 41 4.99 -16.73 0.07
N ASP A 42 5.28 -17.10 1.31
CA ASP A 42 5.07 -18.45 1.83
C ASP A 42 3.57 -18.81 1.80
N SER A 43 2.73 -17.90 2.29
CA SER A 43 1.26 -18.06 2.25
C SER A 43 0.73 -18.13 0.81
N PHE A 44 1.23 -17.27 -0.08
CA PHE A 44 0.90 -17.27 -1.50
C PHE A 44 1.30 -18.58 -2.19
N SER A 45 2.52 -19.07 -1.90
CA SER A 45 3.05 -20.31 -2.47
C SER A 45 2.21 -21.53 -2.04
N ASP A 46 1.82 -21.59 -0.76
CA ASP A 46 0.94 -22.63 -0.26
C ASP A 46 -0.44 -22.58 -0.93
N PHE A 47 -0.97 -21.38 -1.16
CA PHE A 47 -2.24 -21.22 -1.86
C PHE A 47 -2.14 -21.67 -3.33
N ILE A 48 -1.05 -21.34 -4.03
CA ILE A 48 -0.79 -21.80 -5.40
C ILE A 48 -0.72 -23.33 -5.47
N ARG A 49 -0.08 -23.99 -4.49
CA ARG A 49 -0.06 -25.46 -4.39
C ARG A 49 -1.46 -26.04 -4.22
N GLN A 50 -2.29 -25.43 -3.37
CA GLN A 50 -3.68 -25.86 -3.14
C GLN A 50 -4.54 -25.73 -4.41
N LEU A 51 -4.24 -24.75 -5.27
CA LEU A 51 -4.86 -24.62 -6.60
C LEU A 51 -4.32 -25.62 -7.64
N GLY A 52 -3.39 -26.50 -7.26
CA GLY A 52 -2.80 -27.52 -8.14
C GLY A 52 -1.70 -26.97 -9.07
N SER A 53 -1.12 -25.81 -8.75
CA SER A 53 -0.08 -25.16 -9.54
C SER A 53 1.28 -25.15 -8.82
N SER A 54 2.36 -24.82 -9.55
CA SER A 54 3.72 -24.73 -9.00
C SER A 54 4.02 -23.32 -8.47
N PRO A 55 4.56 -23.17 -7.25
CA PRO A 55 5.08 -21.89 -6.75
C PRO A 55 6.22 -21.30 -7.58
N GLU A 56 6.87 -22.11 -8.43
CA GLU A 56 7.91 -21.64 -9.35
C GLU A 56 7.37 -20.65 -10.41
N LEU A 57 6.04 -20.55 -10.55
CA LEU A 57 5.40 -19.54 -11.40
C LEU A 57 5.64 -18.11 -10.91
N PHE A 58 5.94 -17.93 -9.62
CA PHE A 58 6.25 -16.64 -9.03
C PHE A 58 7.06 -16.85 -7.74
N THR A 59 8.39 -16.80 -7.85
CA THR A 59 9.29 -17.09 -6.72
C THR A 59 9.42 -15.89 -5.78
N PHE A 60 10.08 -16.10 -4.63
CA PHE A 60 10.34 -15.00 -3.70
C PHE A 60 11.25 -13.95 -4.33
N GLU A 61 12.22 -14.37 -5.14
CA GLU A 61 13.07 -13.47 -5.92
C GLU A 61 12.27 -12.66 -6.94
N ASP A 62 11.21 -13.24 -7.53
CA ASP A 62 10.28 -12.51 -8.39
C ASP A 62 9.52 -11.43 -7.59
N LEU A 63 9.06 -11.77 -6.39
CA LEU A 63 8.41 -10.81 -5.49
C LEU A 63 9.37 -9.68 -5.11
N GLN A 64 10.62 -9.97 -4.73
CA GLN A 64 11.62 -8.97 -4.41
C GLN A 64 11.94 -8.06 -5.61
N ARG A 65 12.06 -8.63 -6.81
CA ARG A 65 12.25 -7.87 -8.05
C ARG A 65 11.05 -6.97 -8.35
N HIS A 66 9.84 -7.50 -8.16
CA HIS A 66 8.61 -6.72 -8.29
C HIS A 66 8.54 -5.62 -7.22
N TRP A 67 9.00 -5.87 -6.00
CA TRP A 67 9.01 -4.91 -4.91
C TRP A 67 9.86 -3.70 -5.28
N LYS A 68 11.10 -3.93 -5.72
CA LYS A 68 12.00 -2.86 -6.19
C LYS A 68 11.38 -2.05 -7.32
N LYS A 69 10.69 -2.71 -8.26
CA LYS A 69 10.13 -2.05 -9.45
C LYS A 69 8.82 -1.29 -9.19
N TYR A 70 7.92 -1.84 -8.38
CA TYR A 70 6.53 -1.38 -8.30
C TYR A 70 6.17 -0.73 -6.96
N SER A 71 6.98 -0.89 -5.91
CA SER A 71 6.66 -0.33 -4.58
C SER A 71 6.65 1.19 -4.53
N VAL A 72 7.26 1.86 -5.52
CA VAL A 72 7.19 3.32 -5.71
C VAL A 72 5.75 3.83 -5.81
N VAL A 73 4.82 3.00 -6.30
CA VAL A 73 3.41 3.35 -6.38
C VAL A 73 2.83 3.56 -4.98
N GLY A 74 3.13 2.67 -4.02
CA GLY A 74 2.66 2.80 -2.65
C GLY A 74 3.12 4.11 -2.00
N VAL A 75 4.40 4.46 -2.19
CA VAL A 75 4.99 5.72 -1.69
C VAL A 75 4.41 6.95 -2.40
N THR A 76 4.12 6.84 -3.70
CA THR A 76 3.52 7.92 -4.49
C THR A 76 2.10 8.24 -4.03
N PHE A 77 1.30 7.22 -3.72
CA PHE A 77 -0.06 7.39 -3.21
C PHE A 77 -0.11 7.72 -1.72
N LEU A 78 0.93 7.39 -0.95
CA LEU A 78 0.95 7.55 0.50
C LEU A 78 0.53 8.93 1.02
N PRO A 79 0.95 10.07 0.45
CA PRO A 79 0.48 11.39 0.87
C PRO A 79 -1.06 11.52 0.87
N PHE A 80 -1.73 10.96 -0.14
CA PHE A 80 -3.18 10.96 -0.18
C PHE A 80 -3.77 10.08 0.93
N LEU A 81 -3.23 8.86 1.07
CA LEU A 81 -3.72 7.88 2.03
C LEU A 81 -3.56 8.33 3.47
N LEU A 82 -2.44 8.95 3.80
CA LEU A 82 -2.21 9.44 5.16
C LEU A 82 -3.20 10.52 5.54
N LYS A 83 -3.66 11.36 4.59
CA LYS A 83 -4.75 12.31 4.88
C LYS A 83 -6.04 11.58 5.22
N LEU A 84 -6.39 10.54 4.46
CA LEU A 84 -7.59 9.73 4.72
C LEU A 84 -7.52 8.92 6.02
N ILE A 85 -6.33 8.39 6.36
CA ILE A 85 -6.12 7.55 7.54
C ILE A 85 -6.06 8.41 8.82
N LEU A 86 -5.56 9.64 8.73
CA LEU A 86 -5.33 10.53 9.87
C LEU A 86 -6.38 11.63 10.01
N ILE A 87 -7.43 11.62 9.18
CA ILE A 87 -8.52 12.58 9.29
C ILE A 87 -9.31 12.35 10.57
N ASP A 88 -9.77 13.44 11.19
CA ASP A 88 -10.73 13.35 12.28
C ASP A 88 -12.08 12.87 11.73
N GLU A 89 -12.76 11.98 12.44
CA GLU A 89 -14.05 11.43 11.99
C GLU A 89 -15.09 12.53 11.73
N ASN A 90 -15.02 13.66 12.44
CA ASN A 90 -15.94 14.78 12.26
C ASN A 90 -15.66 15.59 10.98
N ASP A 91 -14.45 15.46 10.43
CA ASP A 91 -13.99 16.16 9.23
C ASP A 91 -14.00 15.23 7.99
N ALA A 92 -14.30 13.94 8.16
CA ALA A 92 -14.27 12.95 7.10
C ALA A 92 -15.31 13.26 6.01
N PRO A 93 -14.92 13.33 4.73
CA PRO A 93 -15.87 13.59 3.65
C PRO A 93 -16.77 12.36 3.43
N ASP A 94 -18.02 12.62 3.08
CA ASP A 94 -18.96 11.56 2.68
C ASP A 94 -18.64 11.09 1.25
N PHE A 95 -17.91 9.98 1.16
CA PHE A 95 -17.55 9.36 -0.11
C PHE A 95 -18.74 8.76 -0.87
N GLY A 96 -19.92 8.60 -0.23
CA GLY A 96 -21.13 8.07 -0.86
C GLY A 96 -21.77 9.02 -1.87
N ASN A 97 -21.43 10.32 -1.80
CA ASN A 97 -21.92 11.34 -2.72
C ASN A 97 -20.94 11.68 -3.84
N LEU A 98 -19.78 11.02 -3.91
CA LEU A 98 -18.82 11.24 -4.97
C LEU A 98 -19.44 10.89 -6.31
N LYS A 99 -19.43 11.86 -7.23
CA LYS A 99 -19.97 11.65 -8.57
C LYS A 99 -18.98 10.83 -9.39
N GLU A 100 -19.53 9.98 -10.26
CA GLU A 100 -18.74 9.21 -11.21
C GLU A 100 -17.93 10.18 -12.09
N GLY A 101 -16.59 10.06 -12.03
CA GLY A 101 -15.66 10.93 -12.75
C GLY A 101 -15.09 12.11 -11.96
N GLU A 102 -15.37 12.25 -10.66
CA GLU A 102 -14.65 13.21 -9.81
C GLU A 102 -13.17 12.81 -9.66
N ASP A 103 -12.29 13.80 -9.83
CA ASP A 103 -10.83 13.61 -9.86
C ASP A 103 -10.32 13.31 -8.44
N VAL A 104 -9.56 12.21 -8.29
CA VAL A 104 -8.84 11.86 -7.06
C VAL A 104 -7.97 13.03 -6.58
N GLY A 105 -7.43 13.83 -7.50
CA GLY A 105 -6.70 15.06 -7.22
C GLY A 105 -7.54 16.14 -6.53
N GLU A 106 -8.81 16.30 -6.89
CA GLU A 106 -9.72 17.21 -6.19
C GLU A 106 -10.03 16.69 -4.78
N LEU A 107 -10.21 15.38 -4.64
CA LEU A 107 -10.40 14.73 -3.35
C LEU A 107 -9.19 14.99 -2.42
N MET A 108 -7.97 14.96 -2.95
CA MET A 108 -6.76 15.30 -2.18
C MET A 108 -6.76 16.74 -1.65
N ASN A 109 -7.42 17.68 -2.34
CA ASN A 109 -7.45 19.08 -1.95
C ASN A 109 -8.51 19.37 -0.88
N VAL A 110 -9.60 18.60 -0.87
CA VAL A 110 -10.70 18.79 0.10
C VAL A 110 -10.48 18.05 1.41
N VAL A 111 -9.71 16.95 1.41
CA VAL A 111 -9.42 16.20 2.64
C VAL A 111 -8.44 17.00 3.52
N PRO A 112 -8.88 17.49 4.69
CA PRO A 112 -8.02 18.23 5.60
C PRO A 112 -6.90 17.35 6.16
N MET A 113 -5.81 18.01 6.58
CA MET A 113 -4.69 17.36 7.25
C MET A 113 -4.76 17.64 8.74
N SER A 114 -5.42 16.75 9.49
CA SER A 114 -5.69 16.90 10.92
C SER A 114 -4.41 16.70 11.76
N ASP A 115 -3.78 15.52 11.72
CA ASP A 115 -2.51 15.25 12.43
C ASP A 115 -1.28 15.46 11.52
N LYS A 116 -0.87 16.71 11.37
CA LYS A 116 0.31 17.09 10.56
C LYS A 116 1.60 16.42 11.04
N LYS A 117 1.78 16.25 12.35
CA LYS A 117 3.03 15.67 12.89
C LYS A 117 3.14 14.22 12.45
N GLN A 118 2.10 13.43 12.70
CA GLN A 118 2.09 12.02 12.35
C GLN A 118 2.11 11.84 10.83
N TYR A 119 1.43 12.70 10.07
CA TYR A 119 1.51 12.71 8.62
C TYR A 119 2.96 12.83 8.11
N PHE A 120 3.70 13.85 8.56
CA PHE A 120 5.07 14.09 8.07
C PHE A 120 6.05 13.02 8.52
N GLU A 121 5.96 12.54 9.76
CA GLU A 121 6.80 11.46 10.27
C GLU A 121 6.62 10.17 9.44
N ARG A 122 5.36 9.78 9.21
CA ARG A 122 5.04 8.54 8.48
C ARG A 122 5.41 8.63 7.00
N ALA A 123 5.12 9.77 6.36
CA ALA A 123 5.54 10.02 4.99
C ALA A 123 7.07 9.93 4.89
N LYS A 124 7.80 10.68 5.72
CA LYS A 124 9.27 10.69 5.71
C LYS A 124 9.86 9.29 5.89
N ALA A 125 9.36 8.51 6.84
CA ALA A 125 9.82 7.15 7.09
C ALA A 125 9.65 6.25 5.85
N ALA A 126 8.49 6.30 5.20
CA ALA A 126 8.22 5.51 3.99
C ALA A 126 9.08 5.94 2.79
N PHE A 127 9.22 7.26 2.56
CA PHE A 127 10.10 7.78 1.48
C PHE A 127 11.56 7.38 1.72
N ALA A 128 12.06 7.49 2.95
CA ALA A 128 13.43 7.10 3.30
C ALA A 128 13.66 5.61 3.08
N HIS A 129 12.79 4.75 3.63
CA HIS A 129 12.88 3.31 3.43
C HIS A 129 12.88 2.93 1.94
N HIS A 130 11.98 3.50 1.13
CA HIS A 130 11.93 3.19 -0.29
C HIS A 130 13.18 3.64 -1.04
N ALA A 131 13.70 4.83 -0.73
CA ALA A 131 14.95 5.31 -1.31
C ALA A 131 16.12 4.37 -0.98
N GLU A 132 16.26 3.98 0.30
CA GLU A 132 17.36 3.13 0.78
C GLU A 132 17.30 1.69 0.28
N THR A 133 16.11 1.17 -0.07
CA THR A 133 15.93 -0.26 -0.42
C THR A 133 15.71 -0.51 -1.91
N CYS A 134 15.30 0.51 -2.66
CA CYS A 134 14.86 0.37 -4.05
C CYS A 134 15.57 1.32 -5.02
N MET A 135 16.30 2.34 -4.56
CA MET A 135 17.03 3.29 -5.39
C MET A 135 18.55 3.10 -5.25
N ASP A 136 19.03 1.93 -5.68
CA ASP A 136 20.46 1.60 -5.86
C ASP A 136 20.80 1.49 -7.35
#